data_AF-A0A0D0C8G0-F1
#
_entry.id   AF-A0A0D0C8G0-F1
#
_cell.length_a   1.000
_cell.length_b   1.000
_cell.length_c   1.000
_cell.angle_alpha   90.00
_cell.angle_beta   90.00
_cell.angle_gamma   90.00
#
_symmetry.space_group_name_H-M   'P 1'
#
loop_
_entity.id
_entity.type
_entity.pdbx_description
1 polymer ?
#
loop_
_entity_poly.entity_id
_entity_poly.type
_entity_poly.pdbx_seq_one_letter_code
_entity_poly.pdbx_strand_id
1 'polypeptide(L)' 'GQASGMKDGSVPWVQKSTQRSNYISGKYLPQGAKLREPSKLQKKEVISLLEFWRERQKLDPADIF' A
#
# COMPACT_ATOMS: atom_id res chain seq x y z
N GLY A 1 12.09 -7.68 1.15
CA GLY A 1 11.71 -8.96 1.75
C GLY A 1 11.24 -9.94 0.69
N GLN A 2 9.95 -10.27 0.72
CA GLN A 2 9.40 -11.42 -0.01
C GLN A 2 9.18 -11.17 -1.51
N ALA A 3 8.53 -10.05 -1.87
CA ALA A 3 8.24 -9.71 -3.27
C ALA A 3 9.51 -9.41 -4.10
N SER A 4 10.59 -8.95 -3.46
CA SER A 4 11.87 -8.69 -4.13
C SER A 4 12.87 -9.85 -4.01
N GLY A 5 12.57 -10.90 -3.24
CA GLY A 5 13.52 -11.97 -2.88
C GLY A 5 14.70 -11.52 -2.00
N MET A 6 14.79 -10.23 -1.65
CA MET A 6 15.89 -9.69 -0.86
C MET A 6 15.52 -9.67 0.62
N LYS A 7 16.26 -10.40 1.46
CA LYS A 7 16.06 -10.42 2.92
C LYS A 7 16.09 -9.01 3.52
N ASP A 8 17.10 -8.21 3.16
CA ASP A 8 17.31 -6.86 3.72
C ASP A 8 17.03 -5.74 2.70
N GLY A 9 16.28 -6.04 1.65
CA GLY A 9 15.96 -5.07 0.61
C GLY A 9 15.10 -3.93 1.16
N SER A 10 15.61 -2.70 1.06
CA SER A 10 14.85 -1.49 1.36
C SER A 10 13.77 -1.23 0.29
N VAL A 11 12.66 -0.63 0.72
CA VAL A 11 11.55 -0.30 -0.18
C VAL A 11 11.88 1.01 -0.91
N PRO A 12 11.88 1.05 -2.25
CA PRO A 12 12.16 2.26 -3.01
C PRO A 12 10.92 3.17 -3.04
N TRP A 13 10.64 3.85 -1.92
CA TRP A 13 9.43 4.66 -1.74
C TRP A 13 9.27 5.77 -2.78
N VAL A 14 10.38 6.38 -3.22
CA VAL A 14 10.37 7.43 -4.26
C VAL A 14 9.95 6.87 -5.63
N GLN A 15 10.39 5.66 -5.96
CA GLN A 15 10.01 5.01 -7.21
C GLN A 15 8.55 4.51 -7.14
N LYS A 16 8.13 3.99 -6.00
CA LYS A 16 6.73 3.57 -5.78
C LYS A 16 5.73 4.73 -5.82
N SER A 17 6.13 5.95 -5.46
CA SER A 17 5.25 7.11 -5.54
C SER A 17 5.08 7.63 -6.97
N THR A 18 6.13 7.55 -7.78
CA THR A 18 6.16 8.03 -9.18
C THR A 18 5.65 7.00 -10.19
N GLN A 19 5.93 5.71 -9.94
CA GLN A 19 5.57 4.59 -10.82
C GLN A 19 4.62 3.61 -10.13
N ARG A 20 3.69 4.13 -9.31
CA ARG A 20 2.79 3.34 -8.45
C ARG A 20 2.13 2.16 -9.17
N SER A 21 1.62 2.36 -10.38
CA SER A 21 0.93 1.33 -11.17
C SER A 21 1.77 0.09 -11.44
N ASN A 22 3.10 0.21 -11.44
CA ASN A 22 4.01 -0.92 -11.66
C ASN A 22 4.15 -1.81 -10.41
N TYR A 23 3.70 -1.33 -9.25
CA TYR A 23 3.89 -2.02 -7.97
C TYR A 23 2.59 -2.39 -7.28
N ILE A 24 1.52 -1.61 -7.46
CA ILE A 24 0.24 -1.86 -6.83
C ILE A 24 -0.90 -1.35 -7.72
N SER A 25 -1.88 -2.22 -7.95
CA SER A 25 -3.10 -1.84 -8.66
C SER A 25 -3.90 -0.85 -7.83
N GLY A 26 -4.55 0.11 -8.50
CA GLY A 26 -5.40 1.10 -7.85
C GLY A 26 -6.55 0.48 -7.02
N LYS A 27 -6.97 -0.76 -7.35
CA LYS A 27 -8.00 -1.48 -6.58
C LYS A 27 -7.63 -1.78 -5.13
N TYR A 28 -6.34 -1.67 -4.77
CA TYR A 28 -5.81 -1.93 -3.44
C TYR A 28 -5.48 -0.66 -2.66
N LEU A 29 -5.96 0.49 -3.12
CA LEU A 29 -5.75 1.77 -2.46
C LEU A 29 -7.06 2.56 -2.38
N PRO A 30 -7.27 3.32 -1.29
CA PRO A 30 -8.34 4.29 -1.26
C PRO A 30 -8.12 5.35 -2.35
N GLN A 31 -9.22 5.91 -2.86
CA GLN A 31 -9.17 6.93 -3.89
C GLN A 31 -8.32 8.13 -3.44
N GLY A 32 -7.40 8.56 -4.30
CA GLY A 32 -6.50 9.68 -4.01
C GLY A 32 -5.36 9.37 -3.02
N ALA A 33 -5.23 8.13 -2.55
CA ALA A 33 -4.13 7.75 -1.65
C ALA A 33 -2.76 7.92 -2.33
N LYS A 34 -1.85 8.60 -1.64
CA LYS A 34 -0.45 8.75 -2.05
C LYS A 34 0.39 7.70 -1.35
N LEU A 35 0.98 6.79 -2.12
CA LEU A 35 2.00 5.89 -1.60
C LEU A 35 3.28 6.67 -1.35
N ARG A 36 3.66 6.76 -0.09
CA ARG A 36 4.90 7.36 0.39
C ARG A 36 5.41 6.55 1.56
N GLU A 37 6.62 6.86 1.97
CA GLU A 37 7.24 6.23 3.13
C GLU A 37 6.35 6.33 4.37
N PRO A 38 6.18 5.24 5.15
CA PRO A 38 5.26 5.20 6.29
C PRO A 38 5.49 6.31 7.31
N SER A 39 6.75 6.67 7.59
CA SER A 39 7.10 7.75 8.52
C SER A 39 6.63 9.14 8.08
N LYS A 40 6.26 9.29 6.80
CA LYS A 40 5.78 10.55 6.19
C LYS A 40 4.27 10.59 6.02
N LEU A 41 3.54 9.57 6.47
CA LEU A 41 2.08 9.53 6.45
C LEU A 41 1.50 10.29 7.65
N GLN A 42 0.46 11.07 7.40
CA GLN A 42 -0.33 11.66 8.49
C GLN A 42 -1.25 10.61 9.11
N LYS A 43 -1.57 10.75 10.40
CA LYS A 43 -2.47 9.84 11.12
C LYS A 43 -3.78 9.57 10.37
N LYS A 44 -4.38 10.61 9.77
CA LYS A 44 -5.62 10.48 8.98
C LYS A 44 -5.45 9.56 7.77
N GLU A 45 -4.31 9.63 7.10
CA GLU A 45 -4.04 8.80 5.91
C GLU A 45 -3.81 7.34 6.30
N VAL A 46 -3.13 7.11 7.44
CA VAL A 46 -2.97 5.77 8.01
C VAL A 46 -4.32 5.18 8.38
N ILE A 47 -5.18 5.93 9.06
CA ILE A 47 -6.53 5.48 9.44
C ILE A 47 -7.34 5.13 8.19
N SER A 48 -7.41 6.01 7.19
CA SER A 48 -8.14 5.76 5.96
C SER A 48 -7.62 4.52 5.20
N LEU A 49 -6.31 4.27 5.22
CA LEU A 49 -5.73 3.07 4.60
C LEU A 49 -6.15 1.80 5.36
N LEU A 50 -6.11 1.83 6.69
CA LEU A 50 -6.50 0.68 7.53
C LEU A 50 -7.99 0.36 7.42
N GLU A 51 -8.85 1.38 7.43
CA GLU A 51 -10.29 1.20 7.24
C GLU A 51 -10.61 0.61 5.87
N PHE A 52 -9.96 1.10 4.81
CA PHE A 52 -10.10 0.56 3.46
C PHE A 52 -9.79 -0.95 3.41
N TRP A 53 -8.65 -1.36 3.98
CA TRP A 53 -8.27 -2.78 4.00
C TRP A 53 -9.18 -3.62 4.89
N ARG A 54 -9.64 -3.08 6.02
CA ARG A 54 -10.59 -3.76 6.91
C ARG A 54 -11.92 -4.04 6.20
N GLU A 55 -12.47 -3.07 5.48
CA GLU A 55 -13.70 -3.27 4.72
C GLU A 55 -13.49 -4.26 3.58
N ARG A 56 -12.34 -4.22 2.91
CA ARG A 56 -12.01 -5.21 1.87
C ARG A 56 -12.00 -6.64 2.43
N GLN A 57 -11.36 -6.87 3.58
CA GLN A 57 -11.31 -8.20 4.20
C GLN A 57 -12.69 -8.76 4.55
N LYS A 58 -13.68 -7.90 4.81
CA LYS A 58 -15.07 -8.33 5.02
C LYS A 58 -15.77 -8.67 3.71
N LEU A 59 -15.54 -7.87 2.67
CA LEU A 59 -16.22 -7.99 1.37
C LEU A 59 -15.67 -9.16 0.54
N ASP A 60 -14.35 -9.34 0.56
CA ASP A 60 -13.67 -10.39 -0.19
C ASP A 60 -12.52 -10.96 0.67
N PRO A 61 -12.83 -11.93 1.55
CA PRO A 61 -11.83 -12.52 2.45
C PRO A 61 -10.72 -13.29 1.72
N ALA A 62 -10.93 -13.67 0.46
CA ALA A 62 -9.98 -14.46 -0.33
C ALA A 62 -9.04 -13.59 -1.18
N ASP A 63 -9.38 -12.32 -1.43
CA ASP A 63 -8.52 -11.36 -2.15
C ASP A 63 -7.46 -10.74 -1.23
N ILE A 64 -6.51 -11.60 -0.84
CA ILE A 64 -5.33 -11.27 -0.04
C ILE A 64 -4.16 -10.94 -1.00
N PHE A 65 -3.51 -9.80 -0.76
CA PHE A 65 -2.38 -9.26 -1.55
C PHE A 65 -1.03 -9.87 -1.15
#